data_AF-B4VWU7-F1
#
_entry.id   AF-B4VWU7-F1
#
_cell.length_a   1.000
_cell.length_b   1.000
_cell.length_c   1.000
_cell.angle_alpha   90.00
_cell.angle_beta   90.00
_cell.angle_gamma   90.00
#
_symmetry.space_group_name_H-M   'P 1'
#
loop_
_entity.id
_entity.type
_entity.pdbx_description
1 polymer ?
#
loop_
_entity_poly.entity_id
_entity_poly.type
_entity_poly.pdbx_seq_one_letter_code
_entity_poly.pdbx_strand_id
1 'polypeptide(L)'
;MSFSFGVQKDPIYGTYGEFAIGSEENRVRAQFLLTKMKPGSEGSWENALASQMVPWREVFNIEELTFDELLQRDLDDSRVAHDLIPYLLGESGAFARFFPPILAVLAPKKSEVTGIQSYYPQPKNQSEYSLSFGDLFDFEKAVIENQISPLGLIRYNRQKTAFIIVDGQHRAMAVLALHRQINDSWSGNSYAAFYNHLSLKENQIKNIELPICIVFFPDLHDGNEYYKQKGIDLKAVCREIFLVVNKNAKPVSQSRELLLDDEDFSARMMRETLSKLKGRGESEASIARIYSFAFGDAVSEAQHRKTEVVAGQLEYTSAVALHKMHAAASFGVPAAFNLEQTQDITDGRRTQNSDRPASILIGTPLEKWSSLSRRSGKYYPPDEVQQAVQLLAEVTDLVMLPLFDGFKPFAAHNSEMRALRTRLLDPALRGSIPFWQIAGKGRFLIRGYYSRIKSPCILERLKVT
;
A
#
# COMPACT_ATOMS: atom_id res chain seq x y z
N MET A 1 2.92 -35.94 41.20
CA MET A 1 3.62 -35.57 39.95
C MET A 1 2.81 -34.47 39.29
N SER A 2 3.25 -33.21 39.37
CA SER A 2 2.60 -32.12 38.64
C SER A 2 3.04 -32.21 37.19
N PHE A 3 2.15 -32.62 36.29
CA PHE A 3 2.37 -32.41 34.87
C PHE A 3 2.40 -30.90 34.63
N SER A 4 3.60 -30.34 34.47
CA SER A 4 3.77 -29.02 33.88
C SER A 4 3.20 -29.12 32.46
N PHE A 5 1.96 -28.68 32.26
CA PHE A 5 1.39 -28.49 30.93
C PHE A 5 2.28 -27.46 30.21
N GLY A 6 3.28 -27.96 29.48
CA GLY A 6 4.12 -27.14 28.64
C GLY A 6 3.25 -26.46 27.59
N VAL A 7 3.52 -25.17 27.35
CA VAL A 7 2.89 -24.43 26.26
C VAL A 7 3.19 -25.14 24.94
N GLN A 8 2.14 -25.54 24.20
CA GLN A 8 2.31 -26.19 22.90
C GLN A 8 2.94 -25.20 21.90
N LYS A 9 4.06 -25.61 21.31
CA LYS A 9 4.77 -24.85 20.27
C LYS A 9 4.88 -25.68 18.99
N ASP A 10 4.58 -25.05 17.86
CA ASP A 10 4.61 -25.69 16.55
C ASP A 10 5.99 -25.52 15.90
N PRO A 11 6.54 -26.56 15.26
CA PRO A 11 7.88 -26.51 14.65
C PRO A 11 7.86 -25.92 13.23
N ILE A 12 8.94 -25.23 12.86
CA ILE A 12 9.26 -24.78 11.49
C ILE A 12 10.71 -25.12 11.21
N TYR A 13 10.95 -25.85 10.14
CA TYR A 13 12.30 -26.27 9.73
C TYR A 13 12.78 -25.41 8.57
N GLY A 14 14.09 -25.17 8.51
CA GLY A 14 14.68 -24.43 7.41
C GLY A 14 16.19 -24.28 7.51
N THR A 15 16.73 -23.43 6.66
CA THR A 15 18.15 -23.04 6.68
C THR A 15 18.27 -21.67 7.32
N TYR A 16 19.13 -21.51 8.33
CA TYR A 16 19.23 -20.23 9.03
C TYR A 16 20.42 -19.39 8.55
N GLY A 17 20.37 -18.11 8.87
CA GLY A 17 21.51 -17.21 8.77
C GLY A 17 21.33 -15.97 9.64
N GLU A 18 22.31 -15.08 9.58
CA GLU A 18 22.31 -13.83 10.35
C GLU A 18 22.90 -12.72 9.49
N PHE A 19 22.34 -11.52 9.61
CA PHE A 19 22.91 -10.29 9.11
C PHE A 19 22.63 -9.16 10.10
N ALA A 20 23.31 -8.04 9.93
CA ALA A 20 23.08 -6.87 10.76
C ALA A 20 22.52 -5.73 9.92
N ILE A 21 21.57 -5.01 10.49
CA ILE A 21 20.81 -3.92 9.85
C ILE A 21 21.17 -2.61 10.55
N GLY A 22 21.51 -1.57 9.81
CA GLY A 22 21.80 -0.22 10.34
C GLY A 22 23.26 0.21 10.21
N SER A 23 23.53 1.48 10.53
CA SER A 23 24.89 2.07 10.63
C SER A 23 25.63 1.57 11.87
N GLU A 24 26.94 1.78 11.98
CA GLU A 24 27.75 1.29 13.12
C GLU A 24 27.16 1.68 14.49
N GLU A 25 26.51 2.84 14.59
CA GLU A 25 25.87 3.31 15.82
C GLU A 25 24.47 2.74 16.08
N ASN A 26 23.78 2.14 15.10
CA ASN A 26 22.39 1.64 15.23
C ASN A 26 22.23 0.20 14.70
N ARG A 27 23.26 -0.63 14.88
CA ARG A 27 23.37 -1.96 14.28
C ARG A 27 22.46 -3.00 14.97
N VAL A 28 21.25 -3.20 14.46
CA VAL A 28 20.30 -4.24 14.91
C VAL A 28 20.65 -5.59 14.28
N ARG A 29 20.86 -6.61 15.09
CA ARG A 29 21.06 -7.98 14.59
C ARG A 29 19.74 -8.59 14.12
N ALA A 30 19.76 -9.16 12.92
CA ALA A 30 18.63 -9.87 12.31
C ALA A 30 19.03 -11.32 12.05
N GLN A 31 18.29 -12.24 12.64
CA GLN A 31 18.41 -13.66 12.33
C GLN A 31 17.27 -14.08 11.42
N PHE A 32 17.54 -15.01 10.51
CA PHE A 32 16.53 -15.48 9.57
C PHE A 32 16.51 -16.99 9.41
N LEU A 33 15.37 -17.51 8.98
CA LEU A 33 15.13 -18.89 8.58
C LEU A 33 14.49 -18.91 7.18
N LEU A 34 15.20 -19.47 6.20
CA LEU A 34 14.68 -19.76 4.87
C LEU A 34 13.91 -21.08 4.92
N THR A 35 12.64 -21.03 4.55
CA THR A 35 11.70 -22.15 4.65
C THR A 35 10.64 -22.04 3.55
N LYS A 36 9.54 -22.78 3.67
CA LYS A 36 8.41 -22.77 2.75
C LYS A 36 7.07 -22.90 3.49
N MET A 37 6.00 -22.42 2.85
CA MET A 37 4.63 -22.75 3.25
C MET A 37 3.87 -23.42 2.11
N LYS A 38 2.84 -24.17 2.48
CA LYS A 38 1.99 -24.91 1.56
C LYS A 38 0.51 -24.65 1.91
N PRO A 39 -0.34 -24.25 0.95
CA PRO A 39 -1.78 -24.19 1.17
C PRO A 39 -2.38 -25.59 1.29
N GLY A 40 -3.54 -25.72 1.95
CA GLY A 40 -4.21 -27.01 2.14
C GLY A 40 -4.55 -27.33 3.60
N SER A 41 -5.02 -28.55 3.78
CA SER A 41 -5.70 -29.07 4.98
C SER A 41 -5.02 -30.35 5.52
N GLU A 42 -3.85 -30.73 4.98
CA GLU A 42 -3.15 -32.00 5.27
C GLU A 42 -2.58 -32.07 6.71
N GLY A 43 -2.67 -30.98 7.48
CA GLY A 43 -2.20 -30.92 8.87
C GLY A 43 -0.68 -30.87 9.00
N SER A 44 0.04 -30.58 7.92
CA SER A 44 1.51 -30.44 7.95
C SER A 44 1.94 -29.14 8.63
N TRP A 45 3.21 -29.05 9.05
CA TRP A 45 3.74 -27.82 9.65
C TRP A 45 3.74 -26.65 8.66
N GLU A 46 3.88 -26.94 7.36
CA GLU A 46 3.76 -25.96 6.28
C GLU A 46 2.33 -25.40 6.16
N ASN A 47 1.31 -26.25 6.36
CA ASN A 47 -0.10 -25.79 6.41
C ASN A 47 -0.35 -24.95 7.66
N ALA A 48 0.16 -25.39 8.81
CA ALA A 48 0.04 -24.64 10.06
C ALA A 48 0.70 -23.25 9.94
N LEU A 49 1.87 -23.17 9.30
CA LEU A 49 2.53 -21.90 9.00
C LEU A 49 1.68 -20.99 8.10
N ALA A 50 1.05 -21.54 7.04
CA ALA A 50 0.13 -20.79 6.20
C ALA A 50 -1.05 -20.21 7.01
N SER A 51 -1.58 -20.95 7.99
CA SER A 51 -2.63 -20.46 8.89
C SER A 51 -2.15 -19.38 9.88
N GLN A 52 -0.85 -19.17 10.05
CA GLN A 52 -0.27 -18.20 11.00
C GLN A 52 0.31 -16.95 10.35
N MET A 53 0.46 -16.96 9.03
CA MET A 53 0.90 -15.82 8.24
C MET A 53 -0.20 -14.76 8.19
N VAL A 54 0.19 -13.52 8.48
CA VAL A 54 -0.72 -12.38 8.53
C VAL A 54 -0.21 -11.31 7.57
N PRO A 55 -1.02 -10.89 6.59
CA PRO A 55 -0.70 -9.75 5.74
C PRO A 55 -0.53 -8.48 6.57
N TRP A 56 0.40 -7.61 6.19
CA TRP A 56 0.63 -6.32 6.86
C TRP A 56 -0.64 -5.53 7.17
N ARG A 57 -1.57 -5.46 6.20
CA ARG A 57 -2.86 -4.76 6.31
C ARG A 57 -3.78 -5.28 7.42
N GLU A 58 -3.60 -6.54 7.84
CA GLU A 58 -4.40 -7.18 8.89
C GLU A 58 -3.78 -6.95 10.30
N VAL A 59 -2.55 -6.43 10.37
CA VAL A 59 -1.82 -6.20 11.64
C VAL A 59 -1.89 -4.74 12.09
N PHE A 60 -1.75 -3.78 11.17
CA PHE A 60 -1.64 -2.36 11.52
C PHE A 60 -2.91 -1.57 11.20
N ASN A 61 -3.36 -0.75 12.17
CA ASN A 61 -4.54 0.09 12.03
C ASN A 61 -4.29 1.22 11.02
N ILE A 62 -5.31 1.53 10.21
CA ILE A 62 -5.27 2.58 9.17
C ILE A 62 -4.84 3.95 9.74
N GLU A 63 -5.23 4.23 10.96
CA GLU A 63 -4.96 5.49 11.67
C GLU A 63 -3.50 5.60 12.14
N GLU A 64 -2.80 4.47 12.29
CA GLU A 64 -1.39 4.41 12.71
C GLU A 64 -0.40 4.45 11.53
N LEU A 65 -0.91 4.40 10.29
CA LEU A 65 -0.12 4.32 9.07
C LEU A 65 0.08 5.70 8.45
N THR A 66 1.30 5.96 8.00
CA THR A 66 1.59 7.11 7.14
C THR A 66 0.89 6.96 5.78
N PHE A 67 0.69 8.06 5.05
CA PHE A 67 0.05 8.00 3.73
C PHE A 67 0.81 7.09 2.73
N ASP A 68 2.15 7.09 2.80
CA ASP A 68 2.99 6.21 1.99
C ASP A 68 2.78 4.74 2.35
N GLU A 69 2.61 4.42 3.63
CA GLU A 69 2.26 3.08 4.10
C GLU A 69 0.85 2.67 3.64
N LEU A 70 -0.11 3.61 3.60
CA LEU A 70 -1.48 3.35 3.13
C LEU A 70 -1.54 3.04 1.62
N LEU A 71 -0.75 3.73 0.80
CA LEU A 71 -0.63 3.46 -0.65
C LEU A 71 0.09 2.15 -0.93
N GLN A 72 1.09 1.79 -0.13
CA GLN A 72 1.80 0.52 -0.26
C GLN A 72 1.01 -0.67 0.32
N ARG A 73 0.07 -0.42 1.24
CA ARG A 73 -0.89 -1.40 1.79
C ARG A 73 -1.93 -1.87 0.77
N ASP A 74 -2.15 -1.15 -0.32
CA ASP A 74 -3.23 -1.44 -1.26
C ASP A 74 -2.93 -2.73 -2.05
N LEU A 75 -3.24 -3.85 -1.39
CA LEU A 75 -3.20 -5.15 -1.98
C LEU A 75 -4.42 -5.27 -2.89
N ASP A 76 -4.13 -5.37 -4.18
CA ASP A 76 -5.12 -5.48 -5.23
C ASP A 76 -5.66 -6.91 -5.24
N ASP A 77 -6.65 -7.18 -4.38
CA ASP A 77 -7.29 -8.50 -4.26
C ASP A 77 -7.92 -8.95 -5.60
N SER A 78 -8.34 -8.00 -6.44
CA SER A 78 -8.81 -8.28 -7.81
C SER A 78 -7.69 -8.85 -8.67
N ARG A 79 -6.52 -8.21 -8.70
CA ARG A 79 -5.32 -8.74 -9.38
C ARG A 79 -4.86 -10.08 -8.79
N VAL A 80 -4.95 -10.27 -7.48
CA VAL A 80 -4.62 -11.57 -6.87
C VAL A 80 -5.56 -12.66 -7.39
N ALA A 81 -6.87 -12.39 -7.39
CA ALA A 81 -7.88 -13.36 -7.77
C ALA A 81 -7.90 -13.66 -9.27
N HIS A 82 -7.69 -12.66 -10.13
CA HIS A 82 -7.81 -12.80 -11.58
C HIS A 82 -6.50 -13.00 -12.34
N ASP A 83 -5.34 -12.67 -11.74
CA ASP A 83 -4.04 -12.86 -12.41
C ASP A 83 -3.18 -13.88 -11.68
N LEU A 84 -2.92 -13.67 -10.38
CA LEU A 84 -1.91 -14.45 -9.65
C LEU A 84 -2.36 -15.87 -9.32
N ILE A 85 -3.62 -16.04 -8.89
CA ILE A 85 -4.18 -17.37 -8.62
C ILE A 85 -4.27 -18.19 -9.92
N PRO A 86 -4.84 -17.67 -11.03
CA PRO A 86 -4.81 -18.36 -12.33
C PRO A 86 -3.41 -18.70 -12.80
N TYR A 87 -2.42 -17.83 -12.57
CA TYR A 87 -1.01 -18.12 -12.85
C TYR A 87 -0.50 -19.33 -12.07
N LEU A 88 -0.77 -19.43 -10.76
CA LEU A 88 -0.37 -20.58 -9.93
C LEU A 88 -1.09 -21.87 -10.36
N LEU A 89 -2.39 -21.78 -10.64
CA LEU A 89 -3.21 -22.92 -11.06
C LEU A 89 -2.88 -23.38 -12.49
N GLY A 90 -2.23 -22.52 -13.29
CA GLY A 90 -1.80 -22.84 -14.65
C GLY A 90 -2.80 -22.49 -15.74
N GLU A 91 -3.80 -21.69 -15.40
CA GLU A 91 -4.87 -21.27 -16.29
C GLU A 91 -4.39 -20.14 -17.22
N SER A 92 -3.28 -19.47 -16.89
CA SER A 92 -2.70 -18.37 -17.67
C SER A 92 -1.87 -18.80 -18.89
N GLY A 93 -1.78 -20.11 -19.18
CA GLY A 93 -0.99 -20.65 -20.30
C GLY A 93 0.54 -20.62 -20.11
N ALA A 94 1.03 -20.22 -18.93
CA ALA A 94 2.46 -20.19 -18.62
C ALA A 94 3.01 -21.58 -18.30
N PHE A 95 4.15 -21.94 -18.92
CA PHE A 95 4.82 -23.23 -18.71
C PHE A 95 5.61 -23.30 -17.41
N ALA A 96 6.17 -22.17 -16.95
CA ALA A 96 6.94 -22.08 -15.71
C ALA A 96 6.20 -21.20 -14.69
N ARG A 97 5.97 -21.74 -13.50
CA ARG A 97 5.26 -21.10 -12.40
C ARG A 97 6.17 -21.04 -11.19
N PHE A 98 6.57 -19.85 -10.80
CA PHE A 98 7.44 -19.68 -9.64
C PHE A 98 7.22 -18.32 -9.01
N PHE A 99 7.01 -18.30 -7.71
CA PHE A 99 7.06 -17.08 -6.93
C PHE A 99 8.42 -16.98 -6.25
N PRO A 100 9.11 -15.83 -6.40
CA PRO A 100 10.29 -15.55 -5.59
C PRO A 100 9.91 -15.57 -4.10
N PRO A 101 10.89 -15.79 -3.20
CA PRO A 101 10.65 -15.79 -1.77
C PRO A 101 9.93 -14.53 -1.29
N ILE A 102 9.06 -14.69 -0.30
CA ILE A 102 8.45 -13.58 0.46
C ILE A 102 9.22 -13.35 1.76
N LEU A 103 9.08 -12.16 2.33
CA LEU A 103 9.68 -11.80 3.61
C LEU A 103 8.60 -11.71 4.69
N ALA A 104 8.81 -12.40 5.82
CA ALA A 104 7.92 -12.35 6.96
C ALA A 104 8.71 -12.08 8.25
N VAL A 105 8.16 -11.25 9.14
CA VAL A 105 8.73 -10.98 10.46
C VAL A 105 7.98 -11.77 11.53
N LEU A 106 8.70 -12.54 12.34
CA LEU A 106 8.14 -13.23 13.51
C LEU A 106 8.04 -12.24 14.68
N ALA A 107 6.84 -11.95 15.14
CA ALA A 107 6.59 -10.94 16.17
C ALA A 107 5.55 -11.38 17.22
N PRO A 108 5.62 -10.84 18.45
CA PRO A 108 4.63 -11.09 19.50
C PRO A 108 3.30 -10.38 19.20
N LYS A 109 2.19 -11.11 19.27
CA LYS A 109 0.83 -10.58 19.15
C LYS A 109 0.43 -9.80 20.40
N LYS A 110 -0.38 -8.76 20.21
CA LYS A 110 -1.17 -8.18 21.30
C LYS A 110 -2.36 -9.09 21.62
N SER A 111 -2.66 -9.28 22.90
CA SER A 111 -3.70 -10.22 23.35
C SER A 111 -5.13 -9.70 23.14
N GLU A 112 -5.34 -8.38 23.17
CA GLU A 112 -6.68 -7.77 23.19
C GLU A 112 -6.97 -6.83 22.01
N VAL A 113 -5.94 -6.44 21.26
CA VAL A 113 -6.04 -5.46 20.16
C VAL A 113 -5.32 -6.01 18.94
N THR A 114 -5.75 -5.63 17.74
CA THR A 114 -4.99 -5.87 16.51
C THR A 114 -3.58 -5.27 16.62
N GLY A 115 -2.58 -6.01 16.14
CA GLY A 115 -1.19 -5.56 16.09
C GLY A 115 -0.21 -6.38 16.92
N ILE A 116 1.02 -5.87 16.98
CA ILE A 116 2.16 -6.51 17.65
C ILE A 116 2.67 -5.69 18.84
N GLN A 117 3.35 -6.37 19.77
CA GLN A 117 4.08 -5.70 20.83
C GLN A 117 5.34 -5.02 20.26
N SER A 118 5.81 -3.98 20.93
CA SER A 118 6.98 -3.20 20.48
C SER A 118 8.29 -3.94 20.63
N TYR A 119 8.39 -4.91 21.55
CA TYR A 119 9.61 -5.66 21.82
C TYR A 119 9.29 -7.13 22.08
N TYR A 120 10.29 -8.00 21.92
CA TYR A 120 10.24 -9.36 22.44
C TYR A 120 10.38 -9.36 23.97
N PRO A 121 9.87 -10.38 24.69
CA PRO A 121 10.23 -10.58 26.09
C PRO A 121 11.75 -10.77 26.21
N GLN A 122 12.33 -10.53 27.39
CA GLN A 122 13.75 -10.82 27.60
C GLN A 122 14.04 -12.31 27.33
N PRO A 123 15.09 -12.64 26.56
CA PRO A 123 15.42 -14.03 26.26
C PRO A 123 15.75 -14.78 27.56
N LYS A 124 15.09 -15.94 27.76
CA LYS A 124 15.29 -16.80 28.95
C LYS A 124 16.52 -17.68 28.83
N ASN A 125 16.90 -18.04 27.60
CA ASN A 125 18.09 -18.82 27.30
C ASN A 125 18.73 -18.26 26.04
N GLN A 126 20.03 -18.02 26.08
CA GLN A 126 20.83 -17.58 24.95
C GLN A 126 22.17 -18.31 25.00
N SER A 127 22.38 -19.18 24.03
CA SER A 127 23.62 -19.91 23.80
C SER A 127 24.03 -19.79 22.34
N GLU A 128 25.19 -20.33 21.99
CA GLU A 128 25.62 -20.41 20.60
C GLU A 128 24.66 -21.24 19.72
N TYR A 129 23.99 -22.23 20.33
CA TYR A 129 23.15 -23.23 19.66
C TYR A 129 21.66 -22.89 19.70
N SER A 130 21.22 -22.11 20.68
CA SER A 130 19.79 -21.86 20.91
C SER A 130 19.50 -20.48 21.51
N LEU A 131 18.33 -19.95 21.16
CA LEU A 131 17.78 -18.70 21.69
C LEU A 131 16.31 -18.94 22.03
N SER A 132 15.91 -18.66 23.27
CA SER A 132 14.53 -18.85 23.74
C SER A 132 13.93 -17.56 24.27
N PHE A 133 12.78 -17.19 23.73
CA PHE A 133 11.93 -16.09 24.18
C PHE A 133 10.81 -16.57 25.11
N GLY A 134 11.10 -17.60 25.91
CA GLY A 134 10.16 -18.15 26.89
C GLY A 134 8.94 -18.76 26.22
N ASP A 135 7.74 -18.25 26.50
CA ASP A 135 6.51 -18.80 25.95
C ASP A 135 6.24 -18.40 24.50
N LEU A 136 7.05 -17.50 23.93
CA LEU A 136 6.81 -16.91 22.62
C LEU A 136 7.32 -17.82 21.50
N PHE A 137 8.64 -17.99 21.37
CA PHE A 137 9.25 -18.93 20.45
C PHE A 137 10.66 -19.33 20.92
N ASP A 138 11.15 -20.45 20.40
CA ASP A 138 12.52 -20.90 20.52
C ASP A 138 13.14 -21.03 19.12
N PHE A 139 14.42 -20.71 19.01
CA PHE A 139 15.24 -20.95 17.83
C PHE A 139 16.39 -21.86 18.21
N GLU A 140 16.60 -22.93 17.43
CA GLU A 140 17.65 -23.92 17.65
C GLU A 140 18.38 -24.19 16.34
N LYS A 141 19.71 -24.22 16.40
CA LYS A 141 20.56 -24.67 15.30
C LYS A 141 20.72 -26.18 15.40
N ALA A 142 20.57 -26.89 14.28
CA ALA A 142 20.77 -28.32 14.24
C ALA A 142 22.24 -28.65 14.45
N VAL A 143 22.51 -29.70 15.22
CA VAL A 143 23.86 -30.23 15.42
C VAL A 143 23.94 -31.60 14.78
N ILE A 144 24.87 -31.78 13.86
CA ILE A 144 25.15 -33.05 13.18
C ILE A 144 26.61 -33.38 13.49
N GLU A 145 26.87 -34.56 14.08
CA GLU A 145 28.24 -35.00 14.42
C GLU A 145 29.03 -33.97 15.27
N ASN A 146 28.36 -33.36 16.27
CA ASN A 146 28.90 -32.27 17.11
C ASN A 146 29.28 -30.98 16.37
N GLN A 147 28.92 -30.83 15.09
CA GLN A 147 29.10 -29.59 14.34
C GLN A 147 27.76 -28.89 14.10
N ILE A 148 27.79 -27.56 14.17
CA ILE A 148 26.63 -26.74 13.84
C ILE A 148 26.35 -26.88 12.34
N SER A 149 25.19 -27.43 12.02
CA SER A 149 24.67 -27.54 10.65
C SER A 149 24.02 -26.23 10.22
N PRO A 150 23.94 -25.91 8.91
CA PRO A 150 23.18 -24.75 8.44
C PRO A 150 21.66 -24.87 8.64
N LEU A 151 21.17 -26.03 9.11
CA LEU A 151 19.76 -26.27 9.39
C LEU A 151 19.36 -25.66 10.75
N GLY A 152 18.16 -25.10 10.81
CA GLY A 152 17.58 -24.49 11.99
C GLY A 152 16.12 -24.88 12.20
N LEU A 153 15.67 -24.70 13.44
CA LEU A 153 14.32 -25.01 13.89
C LEU A 153 13.78 -23.82 14.69
N ILE A 154 12.64 -23.28 14.27
CA ILE A 154 11.83 -22.36 15.09
C ILE A 154 10.68 -23.16 15.70
N ARG A 155 10.53 -23.13 17.02
CA ARG A 155 9.32 -23.61 17.71
C ARG A 155 8.54 -22.41 18.23
N TYR A 156 7.34 -22.15 17.71
CA TYR A 156 6.59 -20.93 18.03
C TYR A 156 5.25 -21.22 18.71
N ASN A 157 4.79 -20.30 19.56
CA ASN A 157 3.48 -20.38 20.18
C ASN A 157 2.43 -19.70 19.31
N ARG A 158 1.59 -20.52 18.68
CA ARG A 158 0.50 -20.11 17.78
C ARG A 158 -0.40 -18.98 18.32
N GLN A 159 -0.68 -18.99 19.63
CA GLN A 159 -1.55 -18.00 20.27
C GLN A 159 -0.83 -16.67 20.54
N LYS A 160 0.50 -16.70 20.75
CA LYS A 160 1.28 -15.53 21.14
C LYS A 160 2.10 -14.92 20.00
N THR A 161 2.32 -15.62 18.88
CA THR A 161 3.15 -15.15 17.76
C THR A 161 2.35 -14.88 16.49
N ALA A 162 2.79 -13.91 15.69
CA ALA A 162 2.37 -13.67 14.32
C ALA A 162 3.57 -13.72 13.37
N PHE A 163 3.34 -14.14 12.12
CA PHE A 163 4.30 -13.97 11.03
C PHE A 163 3.78 -12.89 10.09
N ILE A 164 4.33 -11.69 10.19
CA ILE A 164 3.86 -10.50 9.47
C ILE A 164 4.54 -10.46 8.10
N ILE A 165 3.76 -10.49 7.03
CA ILE A 165 4.29 -10.41 5.67
C ILE A 165 4.68 -8.95 5.36
N VAL A 166 5.97 -8.70 5.23
CA VAL A 166 6.56 -7.36 4.96
C VAL A 166 7.03 -7.19 3.52
N ASP A 167 7.23 -8.27 2.76
CA ASP A 167 7.42 -8.20 1.30
C ASP A 167 6.65 -9.31 0.58
N GLY A 168 6.26 -9.04 -0.66
CA GLY A 168 5.59 -10.01 -1.51
C GLY A 168 4.14 -10.25 -1.13
N GLN A 169 3.45 -9.22 -0.64
CA GLN A 169 2.09 -9.34 -0.11
C GLN A 169 1.10 -9.95 -1.12
N HIS A 170 1.09 -9.53 -2.40
CA HIS A 170 0.20 -10.15 -3.40
C HIS A 170 0.51 -11.63 -3.65
N ARG A 171 1.80 -12.02 -3.65
CA ARG A 171 2.26 -13.41 -3.82
C ARG A 171 1.80 -14.26 -2.63
N ALA A 172 2.03 -13.74 -1.43
CA ALA A 172 1.59 -14.37 -0.19
C ALA A 172 0.07 -14.53 -0.18
N MET A 173 -0.67 -13.47 -0.51
CA MET A 173 -2.13 -13.49 -0.54
C MET A 173 -2.71 -14.46 -1.56
N ALA A 174 -2.07 -14.68 -2.71
CA ALA A 174 -2.52 -15.71 -3.64
C ALA A 174 -2.52 -17.09 -2.96
N VAL A 175 -1.44 -17.43 -2.25
CA VAL A 175 -1.32 -18.72 -1.56
C VAL A 175 -2.20 -18.79 -0.31
N LEU A 176 -2.29 -17.70 0.46
CA LEU A 176 -3.19 -17.62 1.61
C LEU A 176 -4.65 -17.71 1.21
N ALA A 177 -5.06 -17.11 0.09
CA ALA A 177 -6.41 -17.21 -0.43
C ALA A 177 -6.77 -18.65 -0.81
N LEU A 178 -5.85 -19.37 -1.47
CA LEU A 178 -6.01 -20.81 -1.75
C LEU A 178 -6.18 -21.62 -0.45
N HIS A 179 -5.33 -21.37 0.56
CA HIS A 179 -5.41 -22.04 1.85
C HIS A 179 -6.72 -21.71 2.60
N ARG A 180 -7.12 -20.43 2.61
CA ARG A 180 -8.34 -19.97 3.29
C ARG A 180 -9.60 -20.51 2.64
N GLN A 181 -9.62 -20.58 1.31
CA GLN A 181 -10.75 -21.11 0.53
C GLN A 181 -10.98 -22.61 0.75
N ILE A 182 -9.91 -23.40 0.86
CA ILE A 182 -10.02 -24.85 1.09
C ILE A 182 -10.42 -25.19 2.53
N ASN A 183 -9.96 -24.39 3.49
CA ASN A 183 -10.26 -24.60 4.91
C ASN A 183 -11.49 -23.82 5.41
N ASP A 184 -12.21 -23.12 4.51
CA ASP A 184 -13.32 -22.22 4.84
C ASP A 184 -13.02 -21.25 6.00
N SER A 185 -11.79 -20.73 6.03
CA SER A 185 -11.26 -19.93 7.15
C SER A 185 -11.30 -18.42 6.90
N TRP A 186 -12.26 -17.98 6.07
CA TRP A 186 -12.49 -16.57 5.76
C TRP A 186 -13.31 -15.81 6.83
N SER A 187 -13.74 -16.48 7.90
CA SER A 187 -14.66 -15.91 8.90
C SER A 187 -14.22 -14.52 9.40
N GLY A 188 -15.09 -13.52 9.23
CA GLY A 188 -14.86 -12.14 9.67
C GLY A 188 -13.95 -11.29 8.76
N ASN A 189 -13.50 -11.83 7.62
CA ASN A 189 -12.63 -11.11 6.69
C ASN A 189 -13.46 -10.40 5.59
N SER A 190 -13.36 -9.07 5.51
CA SER A 190 -14.08 -8.24 4.53
C SER A 190 -13.67 -8.50 3.06
N TYR A 191 -12.53 -9.15 2.84
CA TYR A 191 -11.96 -9.40 1.51
C TYR A 191 -12.37 -10.75 0.91
N ALA A 192 -13.09 -11.60 1.66
CA ALA A 192 -13.54 -12.91 1.19
C ALA A 192 -14.33 -12.83 -0.14
N ALA A 193 -15.10 -11.76 -0.33
CA ALA A 193 -15.93 -11.54 -1.51
C ALA A 193 -15.16 -11.59 -2.84
N PHE A 194 -13.88 -11.18 -2.87
CA PHE A 194 -13.05 -11.24 -4.07
C PHE A 194 -12.75 -12.68 -4.52
N TYR A 195 -12.77 -13.63 -3.60
CA TYR A 195 -12.33 -15.01 -3.83
C TYR A 195 -13.49 -16.01 -3.95
N ASN A 196 -14.73 -15.59 -3.68
CA ASN A 196 -15.91 -16.46 -3.70
C ASN A 196 -16.16 -17.19 -5.03
N HIS A 197 -15.65 -16.66 -6.15
CA HIS A 197 -15.80 -17.29 -7.45
C HIS A 197 -14.82 -18.46 -7.68
N LEU A 198 -13.82 -18.62 -6.82
CA LEU A 198 -12.83 -19.70 -6.92
C LEU A 198 -13.43 -21.02 -6.44
N SER A 199 -13.59 -21.95 -7.38
CA SER A 199 -13.99 -23.34 -7.10
C SER A 199 -12.75 -24.22 -7.09
N LEU A 200 -12.18 -24.46 -5.90
CA LEU A 200 -10.91 -25.18 -5.73
C LEU A 200 -11.11 -26.60 -5.21
N LYS A 201 -10.33 -27.54 -5.73
CA LYS A 201 -10.15 -28.89 -5.16
C LYS A 201 -8.76 -29.00 -4.56
N GLU A 202 -8.60 -29.75 -3.47
CA GLU A 202 -7.31 -29.97 -2.81
C GLU A 202 -6.20 -30.44 -3.78
N ASN A 203 -6.54 -31.32 -4.73
CA ASN A 203 -5.58 -31.81 -5.72
C ASN A 203 -4.98 -30.71 -6.62
N GLN A 204 -5.69 -29.60 -6.85
CA GLN A 204 -5.20 -28.50 -7.70
C GLN A 204 -4.09 -27.69 -7.02
N ILE A 205 -4.04 -27.69 -5.69
CA ILE A 205 -3.09 -26.87 -4.93
C ILE A 205 -1.98 -27.69 -4.25
N LYS A 206 -2.06 -29.02 -4.31
CA LYS A 206 -1.17 -29.94 -3.58
C LYS A 206 0.32 -29.73 -3.85
N ASN A 207 0.67 -29.23 -5.04
CA ASN A 207 2.06 -29.02 -5.45
C ASN A 207 2.48 -27.54 -5.40
N ILE A 208 1.65 -26.67 -4.85
CA ILE A 208 1.98 -25.25 -4.69
C ILE A 208 2.75 -25.07 -3.39
N GLU A 209 3.98 -24.59 -3.48
CA GLU A 209 4.80 -24.21 -2.34
C GLU A 209 5.29 -22.76 -2.54
N LEU A 210 5.31 -21.98 -1.46
CA LEU A 210 5.84 -20.62 -1.47
C LEU A 210 7.07 -20.54 -0.58
N PRO A 211 8.26 -20.25 -1.14
CA PRO A 211 9.45 -19.97 -0.34
C PRO A 211 9.26 -18.74 0.55
N ILE A 212 9.73 -18.81 1.78
CA ILE A 212 9.63 -17.73 2.77
C ILE A 212 10.97 -17.52 3.46
N CYS A 213 11.34 -16.26 3.63
CA CYS A 213 12.35 -15.84 4.60
C CYS A 213 11.65 -15.32 5.85
N ILE A 214 11.77 -16.05 6.96
CA ILE A 214 11.28 -15.61 8.27
C ILE A 214 12.42 -14.88 8.98
N VAL A 215 12.21 -13.64 9.40
CA VAL A 215 13.20 -12.83 10.12
C VAL A 215 12.71 -12.54 11.54
N PHE A 216 13.65 -12.50 12.49
CA PHE A 216 13.43 -12.02 13.86
C PHE A 216 14.66 -11.24 14.34
N PHE A 217 14.47 -10.39 15.35
CA PHE A 217 15.49 -9.43 15.81
C PHE A 217 15.88 -9.70 17.26
N PRO A 218 16.89 -10.54 17.52
CA PRO A 218 17.22 -10.94 18.88
C PRO A 218 17.45 -9.79 19.86
N ASP A 219 17.96 -8.65 19.39
CA ASP A 219 18.36 -7.55 20.26
C ASP A 219 17.18 -6.62 20.64
N LEU A 220 16.03 -6.72 19.95
CA LEU A 220 14.84 -5.89 20.19
C LEU A 220 13.95 -6.51 21.27
N HIS A 221 14.48 -6.62 22.48
CA HIS A 221 13.77 -7.19 23.64
C HIS A 221 13.64 -6.20 24.80
N ASP A 222 12.67 -6.43 25.69
CA ASP A 222 12.33 -5.51 26.78
C ASP A 222 13.47 -5.20 27.75
N GLY A 223 14.42 -6.14 27.92
CA GLY A 223 15.63 -5.95 28.72
C GLY A 223 16.75 -5.14 28.07
N ASN A 224 16.61 -4.66 26.82
CA ASN A 224 17.64 -3.92 26.12
C ASN A 224 17.34 -2.41 26.14
N GLU A 225 17.84 -1.72 27.18
CA GLU A 225 17.59 -0.29 27.38
C GLU A 225 18.16 0.61 26.28
N TYR A 226 19.22 0.17 25.59
CA TYR A 226 19.85 0.93 24.51
C TYR A 226 18.87 1.22 23.36
N TYR A 227 18.21 0.18 22.85
CA TYR A 227 17.24 0.34 21.76
C TYR A 227 15.96 1.03 22.21
N LYS A 228 15.53 0.81 23.46
CA LYS A 228 14.38 1.50 24.05
C LYS A 228 14.60 3.01 24.14
N GLN A 229 15.76 3.44 24.62
CA GLN A 229 16.10 4.87 24.72
C GLN A 229 16.21 5.53 23.34
N LYS A 230 16.67 4.80 22.32
CA LYS A 230 16.70 5.27 20.93
C LYS A 230 15.35 5.18 20.21
N GLY A 231 14.31 4.61 20.84
CA GLY A 231 12.99 4.43 20.23
C GLY A 231 12.98 3.44 19.05
N ILE A 232 13.96 2.55 18.96
CA ILE A 232 14.04 1.52 17.91
C ILE A 232 13.28 0.29 18.40
N ASP A 233 12.11 0.04 17.82
CA ASP A 233 11.21 -1.05 18.20
C ASP A 233 10.82 -1.96 17.02
N LEU A 234 10.15 -3.08 17.30
CA LEU A 234 9.73 -4.05 16.29
C LEU A 234 8.80 -3.46 15.25
N LYS A 235 7.97 -2.47 15.61
CA LYS A 235 7.06 -1.83 14.66
C LYS A 235 7.83 -0.92 13.71
N ALA A 236 8.76 -0.13 14.24
CA ALA A 236 9.63 0.75 13.47
C ALA A 236 10.46 -0.06 12.47
N VAL A 237 11.11 -1.15 12.90
CA VAL A 237 11.92 -2.00 12.02
C VAL A 237 11.06 -2.71 10.96
N CYS A 238 9.91 -3.26 11.36
CA CYS A 238 8.95 -3.84 10.42
C CYS A 238 8.55 -2.85 9.32
N ARG A 239 8.25 -1.61 9.71
CA ARG A 239 7.84 -0.52 8.81
C ARG A 239 9.00 -0.10 7.90
N GLU A 240 10.21 0.03 8.44
CA GLU A 240 11.40 0.38 7.67
C GLU A 240 11.69 -0.68 6.61
N ILE A 241 11.69 -1.97 6.98
CA ILE A 241 11.88 -3.07 6.02
C ILE A 241 10.80 -3.04 4.94
N PHE A 242 9.54 -2.87 5.35
CA PHE A 242 8.41 -2.76 4.42
C PHE A 242 8.63 -1.61 3.41
N LEU A 243 9.02 -0.43 3.88
CA LEU A 243 9.26 0.74 3.02
C LEU A 243 10.47 0.54 2.10
N VAL A 244 11.60 0.07 2.64
CA VAL A 244 12.87 -0.06 1.91
C VAL A 244 12.80 -1.16 0.86
N VAL A 245 12.24 -2.33 1.18
CA VAL A 245 12.15 -3.44 0.23
C VAL A 245 11.20 -3.11 -0.92
N ASN A 246 10.06 -2.46 -0.64
CA ASN A 246 9.09 -2.10 -1.67
C ASN A 246 9.51 -0.90 -2.54
N LYS A 247 10.33 0.03 -2.03
CA LYS A 247 10.91 1.12 -2.84
C LYS A 247 11.84 0.62 -3.95
N ASN A 248 12.47 -0.56 -3.78
CA ASN A 248 13.48 -1.08 -4.70
C ASN A 248 12.97 -2.06 -5.79
N ALA A 249 11.71 -2.51 -5.76
CA ALA A 249 11.29 -3.76 -6.46
C ALA A 249 10.34 -3.64 -7.69
N LYS A 250 9.95 -2.45 -8.18
CA LYS A 250 9.24 -2.30 -9.47
C LYS A 250 9.55 -0.95 -10.13
N PRO A 251 9.51 -0.84 -11.48
CA PRO A 251 9.37 0.47 -12.11
C PRO A 251 8.08 1.08 -11.57
N VAL A 252 8.27 2.17 -10.83
CA VAL A 252 7.19 2.84 -10.13
C VAL A 252 6.31 3.52 -11.20
N SER A 253 4.99 3.36 -11.12
CA SER A 253 4.09 4.12 -11.99
C SER A 253 4.35 5.61 -11.82
N GLN A 254 4.21 6.44 -12.86
CA GLN A 254 4.56 7.87 -12.76
C GLN A 254 3.78 8.55 -11.61
N SER A 255 2.51 8.19 -11.40
CA SER A 255 1.72 8.68 -10.28
C SER A 255 2.31 8.29 -8.92
N ARG A 256 2.79 7.05 -8.78
CA ARG A 256 3.35 6.52 -7.53
C ARG A 256 4.77 7.00 -7.29
N GLU A 257 5.55 7.25 -8.34
CA GLU A 257 6.87 7.87 -8.26
C GLU A 257 6.71 9.29 -7.72
N LEU A 258 5.79 10.06 -8.30
CA LEU A 258 5.48 11.41 -7.84
C LEU A 258 4.88 11.44 -6.44
N LEU A 259 4.01 10.50 -6.08
CA LEU A 259 3.46 10.43 -4.72
C LEU A 259 4.54 10.11 -3.67
N LEU A 260 5.63 9.45 -4.07
CA LEU A 260 6.76 9.09 -3.20
C LEU A 260 7.96 10.04 -3.34
N ASP A 261 7.87 11.06 -4.21
CA ASP A 261 8.95 12.00 -4.49
C ASP A 261 9.00 13.07 -3.39
N ASP A 262 9.96 12.92 -2.47
CA ASP A 262 10.25 13.86 -1.40
C ASP A 262 11.16 15.02 -1.84
N GLU A 263 11.78 14.91 -3.02
CA GLU A 263 12.64 15.94 -3.60
C GLU A 263 11.83 16.98 -4.41
N ASP A 264 10.73 16.57 -5.02
CA ASP A 264 9.85 17.39 -5.85
C ASP A 264 8.76 18.12 -5.02
N PHE A 265 8.90 19.44 -4.88
CA PHE A 265 7.94 20.30 -4.18
C PHE A 265 6.52 20.21 -4.76
N SER A 266 6.36 20.06 -6.08
CA SER A 266 5.03 19.95 -6.70
C SER A 266 4.36 18.62 -6.34
N ALA A 267 5.16 17.58 -6.12
CA ALA A 267 4.67 16.28 -5.68
C ALA A 267 4.28 16.29 -4.20
N ARG A 268 5.02 17.04 -3.36
CA ARG A 268 4.61 17.36 -1.99
C ARG A 268 3.34 18.21 -1.93
N MET A 269 3.21 19.23 -2.77
CA MET A 269 1.98 20.05 -2.88
C MET A 269 0.79 19.21 -3.31
N MET A 270 0.96 18.31 -4.29
CA MET A 270 -0.08 17.34 -4.68
C MET A 270 -0.54 16.49 -3.48
N ARG A 271 0.40 15.96 -2.67
CA ARG A 271 0.07 15.20 -1.45
C ARG A 271 -0.72 16.03 -0.43
N GLU A 272 -0.34 17.31 -0.26
CA GLU A 272 -1.04 18.25 0.62
C GLU A 272 -2.49 18.47 0.17
N THR A 273 -2.73 18.74 -1.12
CA THR A 273 -4.08 18.89 -1.69
C THR A 273 -4.92 17.62 -1.55
N LEU A 274 -4.33 16.44 -1.82
CA LEU A 274 -5.01 15.16 -1.65
C LEU A 274 -5.39 14.90 -0.18
N SER A 275 -4.55 15.36 0.76
CA SER A 275 -4.82 15.28 2.20
C SER A 275 -5.98 16.20 2.60
N LYS A 276 -6.03 17.43 2.07
CA LYS A 276 -7.19 18.33 2.24
C LYS A 276 -8.47 17.71 1.68
N LEU A 277 -8.40 17.09 0.50
CA LEU A 277 -9.53 16.39 -0.13
C LEU A 277 -10.02 15.18 0.68
N LYS A 278 -9.14 14.51 1.43
CA LYS A 278 -9.49 13.46 2.40
C LYS A 278 -10.22 14.03 3.61
N GLY A 279 -9.75 15.18 4.12
CA GLY A 279 -10.28 15.83 5.34
C GLY A 279 -11.67 16.48 5.21
N ARG A 280 -12.21 16.62 3.99
CA ARG A 280 -13.48 17.35 3.70
C ARG A 280 -14.78 16.69 4.21
N GLY A 281 -14.73 15.51 4.83
CA GLY A 281 -15.91 14.88 5.43
C GLY A 281 -17.08 14.59 4.47
N GLU A 282 -18.24 14.22 5.01
CA GLU A 282 -19.40 13.72 4.26
C GLU A 282 -20.56 14.73 4.09
N SER A 283 -20.43 15.97 4.57
CA SER A 283 -21.56 16.91 4.63
C SER A 283 -22.10 17.36 3.26
N GLU A 284 -21.25 17.57 2.25
CA GLU A 284 -21.70 18.15 0.96
C GLU A 284 -21.55 17.18 -0.22
N ALA A 285 -22.64 16.78 -0.88
CA ALA A 285 -22.57 15.76 -1.96
C ALA A 285 -21.84 16.25 -3.23
N SER A 286 -21.83 17.56 -3.47
CA SER A 286 -21.37 18.17 -4.73
C SER A 286 -19.87 18.46 -4.80
N ILE A 287 -19.15 18.40 -3.68
CA ILE A 287 -17.73 18.79 -3.64
C ILE A 287 -16.78 17.65 -4.03
N ALA A 288 -15.63 18.02 -4.59
CA ALA A 288 -14.56 17.10 -4.91
C ALA A 288 -13.93 16.53 -3.63
N ARG A 289 -13.60 15.24 -3.68
CA ARG A 289 -13.04 14.46 -2.58
C ARG A 289 -11.89 13.60 -3.05
N ILE A 290 -11.23 12.94 -2.10
CA ILE A 290 -10.10 12.05 -2.43
C ILE A 290 -10.46 11.00 -3.48
N TYR A 291 -11.65 10.39 -3.41
CA TYR A 291 -12.12 9.40 -4.39
C TYR A 291 -12.61 10.00 -5.72
N SER A 292 -12.64 11.33 -5.84
CA SER A 292 -12.90 12.02 -7.10
C SER A 292 -11.68 12.01 -8.03
N PHE A 293 -10.51 11.60 -7.53
CA PHE A 293 -9.26 11.56 -8.28
C PHE A 293 -8.78 10.13 -8.52
N ALA A 294 -8.25 9.89 -9.72
CA ALA A 294 -7.58 8.64 -10.07
C ALA A 294 -6.12 8.65 -9.58
N PHE A 295 -5.72 7.55 -8.95
CA PHE A 295 -4.35 7.33 -8.47
C PHE A 295 -3.53 6.40 -9.38
N GLY A 296 -4.19 5.71 -10.32
CA GLY A 296 -3.59 4.77 -11.28
C GLY A 296 -3.23 5.37 -12.64
N ASP A 297 -2.37 4.67 -13.39
CA ASP A 297 -1.81 5.05 -14.69
C ASP A 297 -2.86 5.14 -15.80
N ALA A 298 -3.33 6.35 -16.12
CA ALA A 298 -4.00 6.59 -17.40
C ALA A 298 -3.00 6.70 -18.57
N VAL A 299 -1.71 6.95 -18.32
CA VAL A 299 -0.75 7.31 -19.38
C VAL A 299 0.03 6.10 -19.92
N SER A 300 0.44 5.15 -19.06
CA SER A 300 1.20 3.96 -19.50
C SER A 300 0.28 2.87 -20.09
N GLU A 301 -0.93 2.71 -19.54
CA GLU A 301 -1.86 1.68 -20.01
C GLU A 301 -2.57 2.05 -21.32
N ALA A 302 -2.79 3.35 -21.59
CA ALA A 302 -3.40 3.83 -22.83
C ALA A 302 -2.52 3.59 -24.07
N GLN A 303 -1.19 3.55 -23.92
CA GLN A 303 -0.27 3.25 -25.02
C GLN A 303 -0.28 1.76 -25.44
N HIS A 304 -0.67 0.86 -24.54
CA HIS A 304 -0.71 -0.59 -24.81
C HIS A 304 -2.12 -1.11 -25.18
N ARG A 305 -3.19 -0.36 -24.93
CA ARG A 305 -4.57 -0.74 -25.26
C ARG A 305 -5.09 0.03 -26.49
N LYS A 306 -4.75 -0.43 -27.70
CA LYS A 306 -5.21 0.18 -28.96
C LYS A 306 -6.71 0.00 -29.28
N THR A 307 -7.47 -0.76 -28.48
CA THR A 307 -8.82 -1.20 -28.90
C THR A 307 -9.92 -1.14 -27.85
N GLU A 308 -9.67 -0.60 -26.65
CA GLU A 308 -10.73 -0.38 -25.67
C GLU A 308 -10.88 1.11 -25.38
N VAL A 309 -11.95 1.70 -25.90
CA VAL A 309 -12.41 3.02 -25.48
C VAL A 309 -12.77 2.94 -24.00
N VAL A 310 -11.83 3.36 -23.14
CA VAL A 310 -12.11 3.55 -21.71
C VAL A 310 -13.09 4.71 -21.61
N ALA A 311 -14.37 4.37 -21.48
CA ALA A 311 -15.45 5.34 -21.35
C ALA A 311 -15.26 6.15 -20.06
N GLY A 312 -14.92 7.44 -20.20
CA GLY A 312 -15.26 8.47 -19.22
C GLY A 312 -14.23 8.87 -18.16
N GLN A 313 -12.93 8.62 -18.35
CA GLN A 313 -11.92 9.20 -17.44
C GLN A 313 -11.52 10.61 -17.89
N LEU A 314 -11.72 11.59 -17.03
CA LEU A 314 -11.31 12.97 -17.28
C LEU A 314 -9.82 13.08 -16.90
N GLU A 315 -8.95 13.33 -17.88
CA GLU A 315 -7.49 13.38 -17.68
C GLU A 315 -7.05 14.39 -16.59
N TYR A 316 -7.87 15.42 -16.36
CA TYR A 316 -7.67 16.46 -15.36
C TYR A 316 -8.03 16.07 -13.92
N THR A 317 -8.53 14.85 -13.68
CA THR A 317 -8.90 14.34 -12.35
C THR A 317 -8.02 13.17 -11.94
N SER A 318 -6.70 13.34 -12.05
CA SER A 318 -5.69 12.36 -11.67
C SER A 318 -4.63 12.98 -10.75
N ALA A 319 -3.96 12.15 -9.95
CA ALA A 319 -2.81 12.58 -9.15
C ALA A 319 -1.73 13.24 -10.03
N VAL A 320 -1.45 12.66 -11.21
CA VAL A 320 -0.49 13.23 -12.18
C VAL A 320 -0.95 14.60 -12.69
N ALA A 321 -2.25 14.80 -12.91
CA ALA A 321 -2.77 16.11 -13.30
C ALA A 321 -2.63 17.14 -12.17
N LEU A 322 -2.93 16.77 -10.93
CA LEU A 322 -2.71 17.63 -9.75
C LEU A 322 -1.24 18.05 -9.63
N HIS A 323 -0.31 17.09 -9.76
CA HIS A 323 1.12 17.39 -9.79
C HIS A 323 1.47 18.39 -10.89
N LYS A 324 1.00 18.16 -12.12
CA LYS A 324 1.25 19.06 -13.26
C LYS A 324 0.67 20.47 -13.03
N MET A 325 -0.51 20.56 -12.43
CA MET A 325 -1.14 21.84 -12.11
C MET A 325 -0.33 22.62 -11.06
N HIS A 326 0.13 21.97 -10.00
CA HIS A 326 1.04 22.58 -9.01
C HIS A 326 2.38 22.98 -9.61
N ALA A 327 2.96 22.10 -10.44
CA ALA A 327 4.22 22.38 -11.14
C ALA A 327 4.10 23.59 -12.07
N ALA A 328 3.01 23.69 -12.82
CA ALA A 328 2.76 24.84 -13.67
C ALA A 328 2.56 26.11 -12.83
N ALA A 329 1.66 26.10 -11.85
CA ALA A 329 1.30 27.29 -11.10
C ALA A 329 2.47 27.88 -10.29
N SER A 330 3.27 27.03 -9.66
CA SER A 330 4.36 27.45 -8.77
C SER A 330 5.71 27.57 -9.48
N PHE A 331 6.01 26.69 -10.45
CA PHE A 331 7.33 26.59 -11.10
C PHE A 331 7.31 26.84 -12.61
N GLY A 332 6.15 27.21 -13.17
CA GLY A 332 5.99 27.54 -14.57
C GLY A 332 6.65 28.88 -14.94
N VAL A 333 7.28 28.93 -16.11
CA VAL A 333 7.68 30.20 -16.74
C VAL A 333 6.39 30.91 -17.20
N PRO A 334 6.25 32.24 -17.06
CA PRO A 334 5.04 32.96 -17.50
C PRO A 334 4.60 32.66 -18.94
N ALA A 335 5.55 32.48 -19.85
CA ALA A 335 5.30 32.10 -21.24
C ALA A 335 4.63 30.72 -21.41
N ALA A 336 4.68 29.84 -20.41
CA ALA A 336 4.00 28.54 -20.44
C ALA A 336 2.47 28.66 -20.33
N PHE A 337 1.95 29.84 -19.97
CA PHE A 337 0.51 30.12 -19.88
C PHE A 337 -0.05 30.90 -21.08
N ASN A 338 0.81 31.30 -22.02
CA ASN A 338 0.40 31.92 -23.28
C ASN A 338 -0.09 30.83 -24.23
N LEU A 339 -1.34 30.40 -24.04
CA LEU A 339 -1.99 29.39 -24.87
C LEU A 339 -2.47 30.02 -26.19
N GLU A 340 -1.56 30.25 -27.13
CA GLU A 340 -1.91 30.79 -28.45
C GLU A 340 -2.40 29.68 -29.40
N GLN A 341 -1.92 28.43 -29.24
CA GLN A 341 -2.38 27.28 -30.03
C GLN A 341 -2.67 26.05 -29.15
N THR A 342 -3.61 25.19 -29.58
CA THR A 342 -3.97 23.95 -28.86
C THR A 342 -2.81 22.95 -28.72
N GLN A 343 -1.73 23.14 -29.47
CA GLN A 343 -0.50 22.35 -29.43
C GLN A 343 0.48 22.80 -28.33
N ASP A 344 0.24 23.97 -27.71
CA ASP A 344 1.10 24.54 -26.66
C ASP A 344 0.90 23.91 -25.27
N ILE A 345 -0.07 23.01 -25.12
CA ILE A 345 -0.25 22.17 -23.93
C ILE A 345 0.85 21.10 -23.92
N THR A 346 2.08 21.52 -23.64
CA THR A 346 3.29 20.67 -23.75
C THR A 346 3.60 19.92 -22.46
N ASP A 347 4.37 18.83 -22.63
CA ASP A 347 4.77 17.79 -21.67
C ASP A 347 5.72 18.27 -20.54
N GLY A 348 5.40 19.33 -19.80
CA GLY A 348 6.13 19.71 -18.58
C GLY A 348 7.59 20.16 -18.76
N ARG A 349 8.15 20.13 -19.97
CA ARG A 349 9.53 20.56 -20.28
C ARG A 349 9.76 22.07 -20.17
N ARG A 350 8.70 22.88 -20.04
CA ARG A 350 8.74 24.36 -19.87
C ARG A 350 8.55 24.85 -18.41
N THR A 351 8.59 23.96 -17.41
CA THR A 351 8.33 24.28 -15.97
C THR A 351 9.62 24.44 -15.14
N GLN A 352 10.56 25.27 -15.58
CA GLN A 352 11.81 25.55 -14.84
C GLN A 352 11.91 27.04 -14.48
N ASN A 353 11.13 27.47 -13.49
CA ASN A 353 11.26 28.79 -12.89
C ASN A 353 11.51 28.65 -11.38
N SER A 354 12.73 28.93 -10.94
CA SER A 354 13.13 28.87 -9.52
C SER A 354 12.84 30.16 -8.76
N ASP A 355 12.58 31.26 -9.47
CA ASP A 355 12.46 32.59 -8.86
C ASP A 355 11.00 32.89 -8.50
N ARG A 356 10.07 32.41 -9.32
CA ARG A 356 8.62 32.48 -9.04
C ARG A 356 8.23 31.86 -7.69
N PRO A 357 8.59 30.62 -7.35
CA PRO A 357 8.22 30.07 -6.04
C PRO A 357 8.86 30.85 -4.89
N ALA A 358 10.09 31.35 -5.04
CA ALA A 358 10.71 32.24 -4.05
C ALA A 358 9.93 33.56 -3.89
N SER A 359 9.43 34.14 -4.99
CA SER A 359 8.60 35.35 -4.95
C SER A 359 7.27 35.16 -4.23
N ILE A 360 6.69 33.95 -4.27
CA ILE A 360 5.47 33.61 -3.52
C ILE A 360 5.75 33.53 -2.01
N LEU A 361 6.98 33.24 -1.61
CA LEU A 361 7.40 33.12 -0.21
C LEU A 361 7.86 34.45 0.41
N ILE A 362 7.87 35.56 -0.33
CA ILE A 362 8.22 36.90 0.19
C ILE A 362 7.24 37.29 1.32
N GLY A 363 7.77 37.83 2.43
CA GLY A 363 6.97 38.17 3.61
C GLY A 363 6.68 36.98 4.53
N THR A 364 7.28 35.82 4.29
CA THR A 364 7.20 34.63 5.15
C THR A 364 8.55 34.33 5.81
N PRO A 365 8.61 33.46 6.83
CA PRO A 365 9.88 33.03 7.44
C PRO A 365 10.89 32.39 6.46
N LEU A 366 10.43 32.02 5.26
CA LEU A 366 11.20 31.38 4.20
C LEU A 366 11.68 32.36 3.13
N GLU A 367 11.47 33.67 3.29
CA GLU A 367 11.94 34.72 2.37
C GLU A 367 13.47 34.69 2.16
N LYS A 368 14.21 34.07 3.09
CA LYS A 368 15.65 33.80 2.96
C LYS A 368 16.01 32.91 1.76
N TRP A 369 15.06 32.18 1.19
CA TRP A 369 15.27 31.36 -0.01
C TRP A 369 15.20 32.22 -1.25
N SER A 370 16.35 32.68 -1.74
CA SER A 370 16.46 33.55 -2.92
C SER A 370 16.04 32.87 -4.23
N SER A 371 16.08 31.53 -4.28
CA SER A 371 15.57 30.73 -5.37
C SER A 371 15.15 29.35 -4.85
N LEU A 372 14.10 28.78 -5.44
CA LEU A 372 13.57 27.48 -5.07
C LEU A 372 13.31 26.63 -6.30
N SER A 373 14.19 25.69 -6.59
CA SER A 373 14.00 24.75 -7.70
C SER A 373 12.99 23.66 -7.33
N ARG A 374 12.19 23.20 -8.30
CA ARG A 374 11.17 22.18 -8.08
C ARG A 374 11.71 20.92 -7.38
N ARG A 375 12.90 20.45 -7.77
CA ARG A 375 13.52 19.20 -7.27
C ARG A 375 14.57 19.42 -6.18
N SER A 376 14.46 20.50 -5.42
CA SER A 376 15.48 20.89 -4.44
C SER A 376 15.10 20.55 -2.99
N GLY A 377 14.00 19.82 -2.75
CA GLY A 377 13.49 19.55 -1.40
C GLY A 377 14.50 18.91 -0.46
N LYS A 378 15.39 18.05 -0.96
CA LYS A 378 16.43 17.38 -0.16
C LYS A 378 17.53 18.29 0.40
N TYR A 379 17.67 19.50 -0.12
CA TYR A 379 18.76 20.41 0.26
C TYR A 379 18.37 21.37 1.40
N TYR A 380 17.13 21.28 1.89
CA TYR A 380 16.60 22.18 2.91
C TYR A 380 16.12 21.41 4.16
N PRO A 381 16.03 22.07 5.33
CA PRO A 381 15.52 21.44 6.55
C PRO A 381 14.06 20.95 6.37
N PRO A 382 13.71 19.73 6.83
CA PRO A 382 12.37 19.15 6.60
C PRO A 382 11.20 20.03 7.04
N ASP A 383 11.33 20.72 8.17
CA ASP A 383 10.28 21.61 8.72
C ASP A 383 10.06 22.83 7.83
N GLU A 384 11.13 23.42 7.31
CA GLU A 384 11.06 24.55 6.37
C GLU A 384 10.48 24.11 5.03
N VAL A 385 10.82 22.92 4.55
CA VAL A 385 10.23 22.36 3.33
C VAL A 385 8.73 22.13 3.51
N GLN A 386 8.30 21.61 4.66
CA GLN A 386 6.88 21.42 4.94
C GLN A 386 6.13 22.76 4.97
N GLN A 387 6.71 23.79 5.59
CA GLN A 387 6.15 25.13 5.60
C GLN A 387 6.06 25.75 4.20
N ALA A 388 7.10 25.60 3.37
CA ALA A 388 7.08 26.07 1.97
C ALA A 388 6.01 25.34 1.15
N VAL A 389 5.91 24.02 1.29
CA VAL A 389 4.88 23.22 0.61
C VAL A 389 3.49 23.69 1.01
N GLN A 390 3.25 23.93 2.29
CA GLN A 390 1.95 24.41 2.77
C GLN A 390 1.60 25.77 2.15
N LEU A 391 2.51 26.75 2.18
CA LEU A 391 2.31 28.08 1.61
C LEU A 391 2.06 28.03 0.09
N LEU A 392 2.90 27.29 -0.64
CA LEU A 392 2.76 27.16 -2.09
C LEU A 392 1.48 26.41 -2.46
N ALA A 393 1.16 25.32 -1.77
CA ALA A 393 -0.06 24.54 -1.99
C ALA A 393 -1.32 25.33 -1.65
N GLU A 394 -1.31 26.14 -0.60
CA GLU A 394 -2.45 26.99 -0.24
C GLU A 394 -2.80 27.97 -1.37
N VAL A 395 -1.81 28.65 -1.95
CA VAL A 395 -2.03 29.59 -3.06
C VAL A 395 -2.64 28.90 -4.27
N THR A 396 -2.15 27.71 -4.62
CA THR A 396 -2.63 26.96 -5.77
C THR A 396 -3.99 26.31 -5.52
N ASP A 397 -4.21 25.79 -4.30
CA ASP A 397 -5.45 25.16 -3.87
C ASP A 397 -6.62 26.15 -3.81
N LEU A 398 -6.37 27.44 -3.53
CA LEU A 398 -7.39 28.49 -3.57
C LEU A 398 -8.11 28.57 -4.92
N VAL A 399 -7.44 28.18 -6.01
CA VAL A 399 -8.02 28.16 -7.36
C VAL A 399 -8.46 26.75 -7.74
N MET A 400 -7.62 25.75 -7.48
CA MET A 400 -7.87 24.37 -7.92
C MET A 400 -9.07 23.74 -7.21
N LEU A 401 -9.20 23.91 -5.90
CA LEU A 401 -10.25 23.25 -5.14
C LEU A 401 -11.66 23.74 -5.52
N PRO A 402 -11.95 25.06 -5.60
CA PRO A 402 -13.24 25.54 -6.10
C PRO A 402 -13.54 25.11 -7.54
N LEU A 403 -12.51 25.06 -8.40
CA LEU A 403 -12.64 24.57 -9.78
C LEU A 403 -13.13 23.11 -9.79
N PHE A 404 -12.52 22.25 -8.98
CA PHE A 404 -12.94 20.86 -8.84
C PHE A 404 -14.33 20.74 -8.23
N ASP A 405 -14.67 21.56 -7.24
CA ASP A 405 -16.00 21.57 -6.63
C ASP A 405 -17.10 21.97 -7.64
N GLY A 406 -16.74 22.71 -8.69
CA GLY A 406 -17.62 23.05 -9.81
C GLY A 406 -17.85 21.92 -10.83
N PHE A 407 -17.12 20.80 -10.77
CA PHE A 407 -17.25 19.71 -11.74
C PHE A 407 -18.50 18.85 -11.50
N LYS A 408 -19.48 18.98 -12.40
CA LYS A 408 -20.70 18.15 -12.45
C LYS A 408 -20.45 16.62 -12.41
N PRO A 409 -19.39 16.07 -13.05
CA PRO A 409 -19.06 14.64 -12.94
C PRO A 409 -18.91 14.16 -11.49
N PHE A 410 -18.33 14.98 -10.60
CA PHE A 410 -18.19 14.62 -9.19
C PHE A 410 -19.51 14.66 -8.46
N ALA A 411 -20.32 15.70 -8.68
CA ALA A 411 -21.65 15.78 -8.09
C ALA A 411 -22.51 14.56 -8.47
N ALA A 412 -22.48 14.14 -9.74
CA ALA A 412 -23.21 12.96 -10.21
C ALA A 412 -22.65 11.66 -9.61
N HIS A 413 -21.33 11.45 -9.67
CA HIS A 413 -20.69 10.24 -9.16
C HIS A 413 -20.84 10.10 -7.63
N ASN A 414 -20.61 11.18 -6.89
CA ASN A 414 -20.74 11.21 -5.43
C ASN A 414 -22.19 10.97 -4.99
N SER A 415 -23.17 11.52 -5.72
CA SER A 415 -24.59 11.27 -5.49
C SER A 415 -24.92 9.78 -5.64
N GLU A 416 -24.44 9.14 -6.70
CA GLU A 416 -24.65 7.71 -6.92
C GLU A 416 -23.95 6.84 -5.86
N MET A 417 -22.72 7.17 -5.48
CA MET A 417 -21.98 6.44 -4.44
C MET A 417 -22.65 6.54 -3.06
N ARG A 418 -23.22 7.71 -2.72
CA ARG A 418 -24.04 7.85 -1.51
C ARG A 418 -25.33 7.08 -1.60
N ALA A 419 -26.03 7.15 -2.74
CA ALA A 419 -27.25 6.38 -2.94
C ALA A 419 -26.97 4.88 -2.82
N LEU A 420 -25.84 4.40 -3.35
CA LEU A 420 -25.38 3.03 -3.17
C LEU A 420 -25.07 2.71 -1.71
N ARG A 421 -24.32 3.55 -1.00
CA ARG A 421 -24.03 3.36 0.43
C ARG A 421 -25.31 3.29 1.27
N THR A 422 -26.26 4.19 1.04
CA THR A 422 -27.56 4.19 1.74
C THR A 422 -28.32 2.90 1.46
N ARG A 423 -28.35 2.42 0.21
CA ARG A 423 -28.96 1.13 -0.14
C ARG A 423 -28.26 -0.05 0.53
N LEU A 424 -26.93 -0.01 0.69
CA LEU A 424 -26.15 -1.06 1.35
C LEU A 424 -26.30 -1.05 2.88
N LEU A 425 -26.72 0.07 3.46
CA LEU A 425 -27.01 0.19 4.89
C LEU A 425 -28.42 -0.31 5.25
N ASP A 426 -29.34 -0.41 4.29
CA ASP A 426 -30.67 -0.99 4.48
C ASP A 426 -30.61 -2.53 4.52
N PRO A 427 -30.94 -3.19 5.65
CA PRO A 427 -30.91 -4.63 5.80
C PRO A 427 -31.82 -5.39 4.81
N ALA A 428 -32.93 -4.79 4.38
CA ALA A 428 -33.87 -5.40 3.45
C ALA A 428 -33.33 -5.45 2.02
N LEU A 429 -32.49 -4.48 1.64
CA LEU A 429 -31.88 -4.39 0.31
C LEU A 429 -30.58 -5.19 0.18
N ARG A 430 -29.94 -5.59 1.29
CA ARG A 430 -28.77 -6.49 1.26
C ARG A 430 -29.08 -7.85 0.64
N GLY A 431 -30.33 -8.33 0.76
CA GLY A 431 -30.77 -9.61 0.22
C GLY A 431 -31.31 -9.57 -1.22
N SER A 432 -31.57 -8.38 -1.78
CA SER A 432 -32.33 -8.22 -3.03
C SER A 432 -31.55 -7.60 -4.18
N ILE A 433 -30.23 -7.39 -4.06
CA ILE A 433 -29.41 -6.91 -5.19
C ILE A 433 -28.99 -8.14 -6.02
N PRO A 434 -29.53 -8.34 -7.25
CA PRO A 434 -29.09 -9.43 -8.10
C PRO A 434 -27.65 -9.14 -8.54
N PHE A 435 -26.78 -10.15 -8.46
CA PHE A 435 -25.34 -10.08 -8.80
C PHE A 435 -25.05 -9.40 -10.17
N TRP A 436 -26.01 -9.49 -11.11
CA TRP A 436 -25.93 -8.89 -12.45
C TRP A 436 -26.17 -7.37 -12.52
N GLN A 437 -26.80 -6.74 -11.52
CA GLN A 437 -26.97 -5.28 -11.50
C GLN A 437 -25.71 -4.52 -11.06
N ILE A 438 -24.78 -5.18 -10.35
CA ILE A 438 -23.48 -4.60 -9.97
C ILE A 438 -22.51 -4.65 -11.16
N ALA A 439 -22.58 -5.69 -11.99
CA ALA A 439 -21.73 -5.84 -13.18
C ALA A 439 -22.29 -5.16 -14.46
N GLY A 440 -23.60 -4.85 -14.52
CA GLY A 440 -24.28 -4.43 -15.76
C GLY A 440 -24.64 -2.95 -15.91
N LYS A 441 -24.66 -2.15 -14.83
CA LYS A 441 -25.11 -0.74 -14.89
C LYS A 441 -24.02 0.29 -15.22
N GLY A 442 -22.79 -0.14 -15.52
CA GLY A 442 -21.79 0.70 -16.18
C GLY A 442 -22.03 0.89 -17.69
N ARG A 443 -22.95 0.12 -18.32
CA ARG A 443 -23.14 0.13 -19.78
C ARG A 443 -24.35 0.87 -20.33
N PHE A 444 -25.29 1.36 -19.51
CA PHE A 444 -26.57 1.89 -20.03
C PHE A 444 -26.97 3.32 -19.66
N LEU A 445 -26.23 4.05 -18.83
CA LEU A 445 -26.64 5.41 -18.42
C LEU A 445 -26.11 6.55 -19.31
N ILE A 446 -25.25 6.28 -20.31
CA ILE A 446 -24.69 7.34 -21.19
C ILE A 446 -25.25 7.29 -22.63
N ARG A 447 -26.05 6.30 -23.01
CA ARG A 447 -26.70 6.29 -24.34
C ARG A 447 -28.01 7.10 -24.41
N GLY A 448 -28.62 7.42 -23.27
CA GLY A 448 -29.91 8.14 -23.22
C GLY A 448 -29.81 9.67 -23.27
N TYR A 449 -28.65 10.26 -22.96
CA TYR A 449 -28.50 11.72 -22.86
C TYR A 449 -27.89 12.39 -24.11
N TYR A 450 -27.29 11.62 -25.02
CA TYR A 450 -26.62 12.17 -26.22
C TYR A 450 -27.50 12.22 -27.49
N SER A 451 -28.76 11.77 -27.44
CA SER A 451 -29.66 11.85 -28.61
C SER A 451 -30.58 13.09 -28.62
N ARG A 452 -30.47 14.01 -27.64
CA ARG A 452 -31.34 15.20 -27.54
C ARG A 452 -30.64 16.55 -27.42
N ILE A 453 -29.39 16.68 -27.87
CA ILE A 453 -28.78 18.00 -28.08
C ILE A 453 -28.32 18.10 -29.54
N LYS A 454 -29.29 18.23 -30.46
CA LYS A 454 -29.11 19.01 -31.68
C LYS A 454 -29.66 20.40 -31.39
N SER A 455 -28.81 21.32 -30.96
CA SER A 455 -29.05 22.77 -31.10
C SER A 455 -27.71 23.51 -31.04
N PRO A 456 -27.38 24.33 -32.04
CA PRO A 456 -26.13 25.08 -32.10
C PRO A 456 -26.31 26.41 -31.37
N CYS A 457 -25.81 26.56 -30.15
CA CYS A 457 -25.87 27.85 -29.45
C CYS A 457 -24.96 27.95 -28.21
N ILE A 458 -23.64 27.75 -28.34
CA ILE A 458 -22.68 28.26 -27.34
C ILE A 458 -21.39 28.66 -28.06
N LEU A 459 -21.40 29.81 -28.74
CA LEU A 459 -20.17 30.46 -29.22
C LEU A 459 -20.25 32.00 -29.19
N GLU A 460 -21.21 32.58 -28.46
CA GLU A 460 -21.47 34.04 -28.55
C GLU A 460 -21.55 34.81 -27.22
N ARG A 461 -21.01 34.28 -26.11
CA ARG A 461 -20.95 35.03 -24.84
C ARG A 461 -19.55 35.04 -24.22
N LEU A 462 -18.58 35.52 -24.98
CA LEU A 462 -17.32 36.08 -24.46
C LEU A 462 -16.91 37.27 -25.35
N LYS A 463 -17.73 38.33 -25.33
CA LYS A 463 -17.32 39.70 -25.66
C LYS A 463 -18.13 40.65 -24.76
N VAL A 464 -17.43 41.61 -24.15
CA VAL A 464 -17.93 42.67 -23.24
C VAL A 464 -18.22 42.12 -21.84
N THR A 465 -17.52 42.50 -20.76
CA THR A 465 -16.92 43.78 -20.34
C THR A 465 -15.70 43.52 -19.47
#